data_AF-A0A3D1H5I9-F1
#
_entry.id   AF-A0A3D1H5I9-F1
#
_cell.length_a   1.000
_cell.length_b   1.000
_cell.length_c   1.000
_cell.angle_alpha   90.00
_cell.angle_beta   90.00
_cell.angle_gamma   90.00
#
_symmetry.space_group_name_H-M   'P 1'
#
loop_
_entity.id
_entity.type
_entity.pdbx_description
1 polymer ?
#
loop_
_entity_poly.entity_id
_entity_poly.type
_entity_poly.pdbx_seq_one_letter_code
_entity_poly.pdbx_strand_id
1 'polypeptide(L)'
;MVKLRLRRQGRKGKPFYYIVAADARAPRDGRFIERIGSYNPNTNPATIDLNLDDAVRWLSNGAVPTDTTRAILSYKGALYKHHLNKGVTKGALTQDQADAKFAAWLEEKANRVGAKTDGLAQKAADEAAAAHKREEEVKEARTKAIAAKTAPEGVVEDATEAAEGEVAEAAEANEATEVVSEVTEEVATEEVVAEVTEEAAPAEETSEENA
;
A
#
# COMPACT_ATOMS: atom_id res chain seq x y z
N MET A 1 -34.64 7.39 -13.21
CA MET A 1 -33.69 6.68 -14.10
C MET A 1 -32.98 5.62 -13.27
N VAL A 2 -32.69 4.46 -13.85
CA VAL A 2 -31.93 3.41 -13.14
C VAL A 2 -30.44 3.76 -13.15
N LYS A 3 -29.82 3.68 -11.99
CA LYS A 3 -28.38 3.86 -11.82
C LYS A 3 -27.74 2.56 -11.31
N LEU A 4 -26.55 2.26 -11.84
CA LEU A 4 -25.68 1.24 -11.25
C LEU A 4 -24.82 1.92 -10.19
N ARG A 5 -25.05 1.57 -8.93
CA ARG A 5 -24.43 2.25 -7.78
C ARG A 5 -23.91 1.26 -6.75
N LEU A 6 -23.02 1.75 -5.89
CA LEU A 6 -22.51 1.01 -4.75
C LEU A 6 -23.41 1.22 -3.53
N ARG A 7 -23.93 0.13 -2.98
CA ARG A 7 -24.62 0.09 -1.69
C ARG A 7 -23.62 -0.31 -0.62
N ARG A 8 -23.43 0.53 0.40
CA ARG A 8 -22.46 0.23 1.47
C ARG A 8 -23.03 -0.82 2.39
N GLN A 9 -22.22 -1.81 2.68
CA GLN A 9 -22.40 -2.85 3.68
C GLN A 9 -21.11 -3.02 4.47
N GLY A 10 -21.14 -3.95 5.42
CA GLY A 10 -20.02 -4.20 6.32
C GLY A 10 -20.05 -3.30 7.56
N ARG A 11 -18.94 -3.31 8.29
CA ARG A 11 -18.83 -2.72 9.63
C ARG A 11 -18.08 -1.39 9.61
N LYS A 12 -18.06 -0.70 10.74
CA LYS A 12 -17.20 0.50 10.92
C LYS A 12 -15.74 0.11 10.65
N GLY A 13 -15.03 0.91 9.87
CA GLY A 13 -13.62 0.68 9.49
C GLY A 13 -13.37 -0.45 8.47
N LYS A 14 -14.36 -1.27 8.11
CA LYS A 14 -14.23 -2.29 7.06
C LYS A 14 -15.41 -2.22 6.09
N PRO A 15 -15.38 -1.29 5.12
CA PRO A 15 -16.45 -1.12 4.15
C PRO A 15 -16.48 -2.30 3.16
N PHE A 16 -17.67 -2.76 2.82
CA PHE A 16 -17.93 -3.74 1.77
C PHE A 16 -19.06 -3.21 0.91
N TYR A 17 -19.03 -3.39 -0.41
CA TYR A 17 -20.03 -2.77 -1.29
C TYR A 17 -20.75 -3.82 -2.13
N TYR A 18 -22.06 -3.68 -2.27
CA TYR A 18 -22.81 -4.37 -3.31
C TYR A 18 -22.96 -3.47 -4.52
N ILE A 19 -22.73 -4.04 -5.70
CA ILE A 19 -23.01 -3.39 -6.98
C ILE A 19 -24.47 -3.69 -7.30
N VAL A 20 -25.31 -2.65 -7.25
CA VAL A 20 -26.77 -2.80 -7.39
C VAL A 20 -27.32 -1.92 -8.49
N ALA A 21 -28.34 -2.43 -9.19
CA ALA A 21 -29.22 -1.64 -10.02
C ALA A 21 -30.37 -1.09 -9.16
N ALA A 22 -30.50 0.23 -9.10
CA ALA A 22 -31.55 0.88 -8.32
C ALA A 22 -32.03 2.16 -9.00
N ASP A 23 -33.23 2.61 -8.66
CA ASP A 23 -33.68 3.95 -9.06
C ASP A 23 -32.79 5.01 -8.40
N ALA A 24 -32.42 6.04 -9.15
CA ALA A 24 -31.69 7.21 -8.67
C ALA A 24 -32.34 7.88 -7.44
N ARG A 25 -33.68 7.82 -7.31
CA ARG A 25 -34.42 8.45 -6.21
C ARG A 25 -34.39 7.63 -4.91
N ALA A 26 -34.08 6.33 -4.98
CA ALA A 26 -34.06 5.48 -3.79
C ALA A 26 -32.87 5.87 -2.88
N PRO A 27 -32.98 5.76 -1.55
CA PRO A 27 -31.86 6.04 -0.65
C PRO A 27 -30.71 5.06 -0.88
N ARG A 28 -29.47 5.44 -0.52
CA ARG A 28 -28.24 4.65 -0.79
C ARG A 28 -28.38 3.17 -0.40
N ASP A 29 -28.84 2.93 0.83
CA ASP A 29 -28.92 1.58 1.40
C ASP A 29 -30.33 0.99 1.41
N GLY A 30 -31.29 1.61 0.72
CA GLY A 30 -32.67 1.15 0.66
C GLY A 30 -32.93 0.08 -0.39
N ARG A 31 -34.18 0.06 -0.89
CA ARG A 31 -34.66 -0.88 -1.90
C ARG A 31 -33.88 -0.73 -3.20
N PHE A 32 -33.43 -1.86 -3.73
CA PHE A 32 -32.82 -1.99 -5.05
C PHE A 32 -33.64 -2.96 -5.90
N ILE A 33 -33.40 -2.95 -7.21
CA ILE A 33 -34.09 -3.83 -8.16
C ILE A 33 -33.36 -5.18 -8.19
N GLU A 34 -32.06 -5.14 -8.43
CA GLU A 34 -31.23 -6.33 -8.60
C GLU A 34 -29.79 -6.10 -8.11
N ARG A 35 -29.16 -7.17 -7.61
CA ARG A 35 -27.75 -7.18 -7.23
C ARG A 35 -26.93 -7.85 -8.33
N ILE A 36 -26.03 -7.09 -8.94
CA ILE A 36 -25.20 -7.52 -10.07
C ILE A 36 -23.86 -8.11 -9.58
N GLY A 37 -23.38 -7.67 -8.41
CA GLY A 37 -22.11 -8.12 -7.88
C GLY A 37 -21.73 -7.53 -6.53
N SER A 38 -20.46 -7.66 -6.18
CA SER A 38 -19.86 -7.15 -4.95
C SER A 38 -18.45 -6.60 -5.18
N TYR A 39 -18.05 -5.69 -4.29
CA TYR A 39 -16.76 -5.03 -4.30
C TYR A 39 -16.20 -4.91 -2.89
N ASN A 40 -15.01 -5.48 -2.69
CA ASN A 40 -14.26 -5.41 -1.44
C ASN A 40 -12.95 -4.62 -1.63
N PRO A 41 -12.86 -3.38 -1.13
CA PRO A 41 -11.63 -2.60 -1.20
C PRO A 41 -10.61 -2.94 -0.11
N ASN A 42 -10.95 -3.79 0.88
CA ASN A 42 -10.04 -4.09 1.99
C ASN A 42 -8.96 -5.12 1.63
N THR A 43 -9.08 -5.76 0.48
CA THR A 43 -8.10 -6.71 -0.05
C THR A 43 -7.20 -6.01 -1.06
N ASN A 44 -5.94 -6.42 -1.15
CA ASN A 44 -5.00 -5.94 -2.15
C ASN A 44 -4.45 -7.13 -2.95
N PRO A 45 -4.80 -7.28 -4.25
CA PRO A 45 -5.70 -6.43 -5.03
C PRO A 45 -7.18 -6.50 -4.57
N ALA A 46 -7.94 -5.44 -4.85
CA ALA A 46 -9.35 -5.37 -4.45
C ALA A 46 -10.18 -6.48 -5.09
N THR A 47 -10.91 -7.24 -4.27
CA THR A 47 -11.72 -8.36 -4.74
C THR A 47 -13.02 -7.82 -5.33
N ILE A 48 -13.23 -8.10 -6.61
CA ILE A 48 -14.44 -7.72 -7.35
C ILE A 48 -15.07 -9.01 -7.89
N ASP A 49 -16.31 -9.24 -7.50
CA ASP A 49 -17.18 -10.28 -8.04
C ASP A 49 -18.32 -9.60 -8.81
N LEU A 50 -18.47 -9.91 -10.09
CA LEU A 50 -19.39 -9.23 -10.98
C LEU A 50 -19.97 -10.22 -11.97
N ASN A 51 -21.31 -10.29 -12.03
CA ASN A 51 -21.97 -10.95 -13.15
C ASN A 51 -21.92 -10.05 -14.39
N LEU A 52 -21.09 -10.44 -15.37
CA LEU A 52 -20.87 -9.68 -16.59
C LEU A 52 -22.13 -9.57 -17.46
N ASP A 53 -22.92 -10.64 -17.53
CA ASP A 53 -24.09 -10.68 -18.42
C ASP A 53 -25.22 -9.79 -17.90
N ASP A 54 -25.45 -9.82 -16.58
CA ASP A 54 -26.40 -8.89 -15.94
C ASP A 54 -25.95 -7.44 -16.05
N ALA A 55 -24.66 -7.18 -15.87
CA ALA A 55 -24.11 -5.84 -16.02
C ALA A 55 -24.35 -5.30 -17.45
N VAL A 56 -24.08 -6.11 -18.46
CA VAL A 56 -24.31 -5.75 -19.88
C VAL A 56 -25.79 -5.57 -20.16
N ARG A 57 -26.67 -6.44 -19.65
CA ARG A 57 -28.13 -6.31 -19.79
C ARG A 57 -28.62 -4.97 -19.25
N TRP A 58 -28.18 -4.58 -18.05
CA TRP A 58 -28.57 -3.31 -17.46
C TRP A 58 -28.03 -2.10 -18.24
N LEU A 59 -26.79 -2.18 -18.73
CA LEU A 59 -26.21 -1.12 -19.57
C LEU A 59 -26.96 -0.98 -20.91
N SER A 60 -27.35 -2.09 -21.53
CA SER A 60 -28.17 -2.12 -22.76
C SER A 60 -29.55 -1.50 -22.53
N ASN A 61 -30.14 -1.71 -21.35
CA ASN A 61 -31.41 -1.10 -20.93
C ASN A 61 -31.28 0.40 -20.55
N GLY A 62 -30.10 1.00 -20.70
CA GLY A 62 -29.87 2.41 -20.43
C GLY A 62 -29.56 2.75 -18.97
N ALA A 63 -29.16 1.77 -18.15
CA ALA A 63 -28.70 2.06 -16.79
C ALA A 63 -27.40 2.88 -16.84
N VAL A 64 -27.33 3.94 -16.02
CA VAL A 64 -26.14 4.81 -15.97
C VAL A 64 -25.29 4.45 -14.76
N PRO A 65 -24.02 4.06 -14.93
CA PRO A 65 -23.14 3.78 -13.81
C PRO A 65 -22.61 5.07 -13.16
N THR A 66 -22.52 5.06 -11.84
CA THR A 66 -21.76 6.08 -11.08
C THR A 66 -20.26 5.93 -11.32
N ASP A 67 -19.46 6.95 -11.01
CA ASP A 67 -18.03 7.01 -11.36
C ASP A 67 -17.21 5.80 -10.88
N THR A 68 -17.21 5.49 -9.58
CA THR A 68 -16.50 4.32 -9.05
C THR A 68 -17.04 3.01 -9.62
N THR A 69 -18.36 2.89 -9.81
CA THR A 69 -18.97 1.71 -10.44
C THR A 69 -18.51 1.56 -11.89
N ARG A 70 -18.38 2.67 -12.62
CA ARG A 70 -17.86 2.68 -14.00
C ARG A 70 -16.42 2.18 -14.04
N ALA A 71 -15.58 2.60 -13.10
CA ALA A 71 -14.21 2.11 -12.99
C ALA A 71 -14.17 0.58 -12.74
N ILE A 72 -15.02 0.07 -11.84
CA ILE A 72 -15.13 -1.37 -11.56
C ILE A 72 -15.62 -2.14 -12.81
N LEU A 73 -16.65 -1.63 -13.49
CA LEU A 73 -17.19 -2.24 -14.72
C LEU A 73 -16.19 -2.20 -15.88
N SER A 74 -15.39 -1.15 -15.98
CA SER A 74 -14.29 -1.04 -16.95
C SER A 74 -13.21 -2.08 -16.64
N TYR A 75 -12.79 -2.17 -15.38
CA TYR A 75 -11.74 -3.08 -14.93
C TYR A 75 -12.08 -4.55 -15.19
N LYS A 76 -13.35 -4.95 -14.97
CA LYS A 76 -13.82 -6.31 -15.25
C LYS A 76 -14.26 -6.56 -16.69
N GLY A 77 -14.39 -5.51 -17.52
CA GLY A 77 -14.67 -5.64 -18.95
C GLY A 77 -16.15 -5.56 -19.34
N ALA A 78 -17.08 -5.34 -18.42
CA ALA A 78 -18.50 -5.21 -18.74
C ALA A 78 -18.78 -4.04 -19.70
N LEU A 79 -18.08 -2.91 -19.54
CA LEU A 79 -18.22 -1.77 -20.47
C LEU A 79 -17.66 -2.08 -21.86
N TYR A 80 -16.57 -2.85 -21.92
CA TYR A 80 -15.96 -3.24 -23.18
C TYR A 80 -16.86 -4.23 -23.94
N LYS A 81 -17.37 -5.26 -23.25
CA LYS A 81 -18.37 -6.19 -23.80
C LYS A 81 -19.60 -5.46 -24.32
N HIS A 82 -20.14 -4.52 -23.55
CA HIS A 82 -21.28 -3.69 -23.99
C HIS A 82 -20.96 -2.83 -25.22
N HIS A 83 -19.75 -2.27 -25.33
CA HIS A 83 -19.34 -1.52 -26.52
C HIS A 83 -19.24 -2.42 -27.76
N LEU A 84 -18.65 -3.62 -27.63
CA LEU A 84 -18.56 -4.59 -28.71
C LEU A 84 -19.95 -5.04 -29.18
N ASN A 85 -20.85 -5.35 -28.24
CA ASN A 85 -22.23 -5.69 -28.55
C ASN A 85 -22.96 -4.56 -29.31
N LYS A 86 -22.70 -3.29 -28.96
CA LYS A 86 -23.21 -2.15 -29.74
C LYS A 86 -22.69 -2.16 -31.17
N GLY A 87 -21.42 -2.51 -31.39
CA GLY A 87 -20.86 -2.71 -32.73
C GLY A 87 -21.57 -3.80 -33.52
N VAL A 88 -21.86 -4.93 -32.87
CA VAL A 88 -22.62 -6.05 -33.48
C VAL A 88 -24.04 -5.63 -33.84
N THR A 89 -24.76 -4.96 -32.95
CA THR A 89 -26.13 -4.48 -33.22
C THR A 89 -26.20 -3.49 -34.39
N LYS A 90 -25.11 -2.75 -34.64
CA LYS A 90 -24.98 -1.81 -35.75
C LYS A 90 -24.46 -2.46 -37.04
N GLY A 91 -24.15 -3.76 -37.02
CA GLY A 91 -23.62 -4.51 -38.16
C GLY A 91 -22.14 -4.25 -38.47
N ALA A 92 -21.40 -3.57 -37.59
CA ALA A 92 -19.98 -3.26 -37.79
C ALA A 92 -19.06 -4.45 -37.47
N LEU A 93 -19.57 -5.46 -36.77
CA LEU A 93 -18.80 -6.61 -36.30
C LEU A 93 -19.69 -7.86 -36.23
N THR A 94 -19.12 -9.05 -36.45
CA THR A 94 -19.83 -10.31 -36.16
C THR A 94 -19.74 -10.65 -34.67
N GLN A 95 -20.64 -11.50 -34.18
CA GLN A 95 -20.64 -11.94 -32.79
C GLN A 95 -19.31 -12.64 -32.43
N ASP A 96 -18.81 -13.53 -33.29
CA ASP A 96 -17.56 -14.25 -33.07
C ASP A 96 -16.34 -13.31 -32.98
N GLN A 97 -16.31 -12.26 -33.81
CA GLN A 97 -15.25 -11.26 -33.76
C GLN A 97 -15.32 -10.42 -32.48
N ALA A 98 -16.51 -10.13 -31.97
CA ALA A 98 -16.68 -9.44 -30.68
C ALA A 98 -16.14 -10.31 -29.54
N ASP A 99 -16.53 -11.59 -29.51
CA ASP A 99 -16.15 -12.50 -28.45
C ASP A 99 -14.63 -12.80 -28.47
N ALA A 100 -14.03 -12.93 -29.65
CA ALA A 100 -12.58 -13.07 -29.79
C ALA A 100 -11.81 -11.86 -29.26
N LYS A 101 -12.26 -10.63 -29.59
CA LYS A 101 -11.66 -9.39 -29.05
C LYS A 101 -11.82 -9.30 -27.54
N PHE A 102 -12.98 -9.68 -27.02
CA PHE A 102 -13.26 -9.68 -25.59
C PHE A 102 -12.38 -10.68 -24.84
N ALA A 103 -12.21 -11.89 -25.37
CA ALA A 103 -11.33 -12.92 -24.80
C ALA A 103 -9.87 -12.47 -24.76
N ALA A 104 -9.34 -11.93 -25.88
CA ALA A 104 -7.98 -11.41 -25.93
C ALA A 104 -7.75 -10.28 -24.90
N TRP A 105 -8.74 -9.40 -24.72
CA TRP A 105 -8.66 -8.35 -23.70
C TRP A 105 -8.67 -8.92 -22.28
N LEU A 106 -9.45 -9.96 -22.01
CA LEU A 106 -9.48 -10.62 -20.69
C LEU A 106 -8.14 -11.26 -20.36
N GLU A 107 -7.50 -11.92 -21.33
CA GLU A 107 -6.17 -12.50 -21.16
C GLU A 107 -5.11 -11.43 -20.87
N GLU A 108 -5.10 -10.33 -21.64
CA GLU A 108 -4.18 -9.21 -21.39
C GLU A 108 -4.39 -8.60 -19.99
N LYS A 109 -5.65 -8.49 -19.55
CA LYS A 109 -5.97 -8.01 -18.21
C LYS A 109 -5.55 -9.01 -17.14
N ALA A 110 -5.80 -10.29 -17.33
CA ALA A 110 -5.39 -11.34 -16.41
C ALA A 110 -3.87 -11.33 -16.23
N ASN A 111 -3.10 -11.20 -17.31
CA ASN A 111 -1.63 -11.10 -17.27
C ASN A 111 -1.17 -9.86 -16.49
N ARG A 112 -1.80 -8.70 -16.72
CA ARG A 112 -1.48 -7.47 -15.98
C ARG A 112 -1.81 -7.59 -14.47
N VAL A 113 -2.88 -8.29 -14.13
CA VAL A 113 -3.26 -8.55 -12.73
C VAL A 113 -2.30 -9.54 -12.09
N GLY A 114 -1.95 -10.62 -12.80
CA GLY A 114 -0.97 -11.62 -12.38
C GLY A 114 0.38 -10.98 -12.06
N ALA A 115 0.91 -10.15 -12.95
CA ALA A 115 2.16 -9.42 -12.72
C ALA A 115 2.12 -8.54 -11.45
N LYS A 116 0.96 -7.95 -11.13
CA LYS A 116 0.80 -7.18 -9.88
C LYS A 116 0.73 -8.10 -8.67
N THR A 117 -0.03 -9.20 -8.72
CA THR A 117 -0.11 -10.13 -7.59
C THR A 117 1.25 -10.75 -7.28
N ASP A 118 2.03 -11.09 -8.31
CA ASP A 118 3.36 -11.66 -8.16
C ASP A 118 4.33 -10.64 -7.54
N GLY A 119 4.28 -9.39 -8.00
CA GLY A 119 5.07 -8.31 -7.42
C GLY A 119 4.70 -8.00 -5.96
N LEU A 120 3.42 -8.12 -5.59
CA LEU A 120 2.99 -8.00 -4.19
C LEU A 120 3.46 -9.18 -3.34
N ALA A 121 3.40 -10.40 -3.89
CA ALA A 121 3.86 -11.61 -3.20
C ALA A 121 5.38 -11.55 -2.95
N GLN A 122 6.17 -11.10 -3.92
CA GLN A 122 7.61 -10.92 -3.76
C GLN A 122 7.94 -9.89 -2.68
N LYS A 123 7.29 -8.70 -2.71
CA LYS A 123 7.48 -7.69 -1.66
C LYS A 123 7.14 -8.22 -0.28
N ALA A 124 6.02 -8.94 -0.14
CA ALA A 124 5.63 -9.53 1.13
C ALA A 124 6.66 -10.57 1.62
N ALA A 125 7.24 -11.37 0.71
CA ALA A 125 8.30 -12.32 1.04
C ALA A 125 9.61 -11.62 1.47
N ASP A 126 10.01 -10.56 0.77
CA ASP A 126 11.20 -9.77 1.09
C ASP A 126 11.06 -9.06 2.45
N GLU A 127 9.89 -8.46 2.70
CA GLU A 127 9.56 -7.83 3.99
C GLU A 127 9.53 -8.86 5.14
N ALA A 128 8.97 -10.05 4.91
CA ALA A 128 8.98 -11.13 5.90
C ALA A 128 10.39 -11.65 6.18
N ALA A 129 11.23 -11.80 5.15
CA ALA A 129 12.63 -12.21 5.30
C ALA A 129 13.45 -11.15 6.04
N ALA A 130 13.21 -9.86 5.77
CA ALA A 130 13.85 -8.76 6.49
C ALA A 130 13.38 -8.68 7.96
N ALA A 131 12.10 -8.95 8.23
CA ALA A 131 11.57 -9.02 9.59
C ALA A 131 12.21 -10.17 10.38
N HIS A 132 12.31 -11.37 9.79
CA HIS A 132 12.94 -12.52 10.43
C HIS A 132 14.41 -12.25 10.78
N LYS A 133 15.19 -11.70 9.84
CA LYS A 133 16.60 -11.32 10.09
C LYS A 133 16.73 -10.32 11.24
N ARG A 134 15.86 -9.29 11.27
CA ARG A 134 15.84 -8.32 12.38
C ARG A 134 15.49 -8.98 13.71
N GLU A 135 14.55 -9.91 13.73
CA GLU A 135 14.20 -10.67 14.94
C GLU A 135 15.36 -11.57 15.41
N GLU A 136 16.09 -12.20 14.49
CA GLU A 136 17.30 -12.99 14.78
C GLU A 136 18.41 -12.12 15.38
N GLU A 137 18.74 -10.99 14.74
CA GLU A 137 19.75 -10.05 15.24
C GLU A 137 19.40 -9.51 16.64
N VAL A 138 18.12 -9.15 16.87
CA VAL A 138 17.66 -8.70 18.19
C VAL A 138 17.75 -9.83 19.23
N LYS A 139 17.44 -11.07 18.83
CA LYS A 139 17.55 -12.24 19.71
C LYS A 139 19.01 -12.53 20.06
N GLU A 140 19.91 -12.50 19.09
CA GLU A 140 21.35 -12.68 19.29
C GLU A 140 21.98 -11.58 20.15
N ALA A 141 21.59 -10.32 19.92
CA ALA A 141 22.02 -9.21 20.78
C ALA A 141 21.53 -9.39 22.22
N ARG A 142 20.28 -9.83 22.42
CA ARG A 142 19.73 -10.13 23.76
C ARG A 142 20.43 -11.31 24.41
N THR A 143 20.70 -12.40 23.71
CA THR A 143 21.40 -13.56 24.27
C THR A 143 22.84 -13.20 24.67
N LYS A 144 23.55 -12.42 23.84
CA LYS A 144 24.89 -11.91 24.17
C LYS A 144 24.89 -10.98 25.38
N ALA A 145 23.92 -10.09 25.50
CA ALA A 145 23.77 -9.22 26.67
C ALA A 145 23.46 -10.00 27.96
N ILE A 146 22.61 -11.03 27.87
CA ILE A 146 22.31 -11.93 29.00
C ILE A 146 23.57 -12.73 29.40
N ALA A 147 24.32 -13.25 28.42
CA ALA A 147 25.56 -13.98 28.68
C ALA A 147 26.63 -13.08 29.35
N ALA A 148 26.78 -11.84 28.90
CA ALA A 148 27.67 -10.85 29.51
C ALA A 148 27.27 -10.49 30.95
N LYS A 149 25.96 -10.50 31.26
CA LYS A 149 25.43 -10.20 32.61
C LYS A 149 25.40 -11.42 33.54
N THR A 150 25.49 -12.64 33.00
CA THR A 150 25.45 -13.91 33.76
C THR A 150 26.86 -14.53 33.91
N ALA A 151 27.89 -13.92 33.32
CA ALA A 151 29.28 -14.28 33.58
C ALA A 151 29.62 -13.95 35.05
N PRO A 152 30.13 -14.91 35.86
CA PRO A 152 30.35 -14.70 37.28
C PRO A 152 31.51 -13.73 37.56
N GLU A 153 31.28 -12.76 38.46
CA GLU A 153 32.33 -12.09 39.24
C GLU A 153 33.05 -13.15 40.08
N GLY A 154 34.18 -13.69 39.61
CA GLY A 154 34.89 -14.72 40.38
C GLY A 154 36.13 -15.38 39.78
N VAL A 155 36.69 -14.89 38.67
CA VAL A 155 37.97 -15.43 38.13
C VAL A 155 39.01 -14.31 37.88
N VAL A 156 38.85 -13.16 38.53
CA VAL A 156 39.90 -12.11 38.56
C VAL A 156 40.86 -12.25 39.75
N GLU A 157 40.66 -13.22 40.65
CA GLU A 157 41.58 -13.48 41.77
C GLU A 157 42.66 -14.54 41.49
N ASP A 158 42.69 -15.20 40.33
CA ASP A 158 43.66 -16.30 40.04
C ASP A 158 44.71 -15.94 38.96
N ALA A 159 44.82 -14.66 38.58
CA ALA A 159 45.86 -14.18 37.65
C ALA A 159 46.75 -13.08 38.26
N THR A 160 46.44 -12.61 39.47
CA THR A 160 47.25 -11.62 40.20
C THR A 160 48.36 -12.23 41.05
N GLU A 161 48.34 -13.55 41.31
CA GLU A 161 49.37 -14.26 42.10
C GLU A 161 50.51 -14.86 41.25
N ALA A 162 50.74 -14.33 40.05
CA ALA A 162 51.90 -14.70 39.22
C ALA A 162 52.78 -13.50 38.82
N ALA A 163 52.48 -12.30 39.32
CA ALA A 163 53.22 -11.07 38.99
C ALA A 163 53.79 -10.33 40.22
N GLU A 164 53.66 -10.87 41.43
CA GLU A 164 54.31 -10.30 42.65
C GLU A 164 55.78 -10.74 42.83
N GLY A 165 56.41 -11.21 41.75
CA GLY A 165 57.72 -11.85 41.79
C GLY A 165 58.83 -11.15 41.04
N GLU A 166 58.75 -9.89 40.64
CA GLU A 166 59.93 -9.18 40.11
C GLU A 166 59.82 -7.64 40.22
N VAL A 167 60.65 -7.09 41.12
CA VAL A 167 61.27 -5.74 41.11
C VAL A 167 60.30 -4.53 41.12
N ALA A 168 60.02 -3.84 42.23
CA ALA A 168 60.92 -3.08 43.10
C ALA A 168 61.84 -2.06 42.39
N GLU A 169 61.29 -1.12 41.61
CA GLU A 169 61.87 0.23 41.47
C GLU A 169 60.86 1.24 40.90
N ALA A 170 61.00 2.51 41.29
CA ALA A 170 60.27 3.69 40.83
C ALA A 170 58.89 3.99 41.48
N ALA A 171 58.93 4.23 42.78
CA ALA A 171 58.03 5.18 43.42
C ALA A 171 58.64 6.59 43.34
N GLU A 172 58.06 7.49 42.54
CA GLU A 172 57.89 8.93 42.85
C GLU A 172 57.21 9.65 41.67
N ALA A 173 55.97 10.11 41.88
CA ALA A 173 55.47 11.43 41.47
C ALA A 173 53.94 11.45 41.66
N ASN A 174 53.56 11.89 42.85
CA ASN A 174 52.19 12.21 43.22
C ASN A 174 51.81 13.60 42.65
N GLU A 175 50.52 13.71 42.33
CA GLU A 175 49.70 14.93 42.38
C GLU A 175 49.76 15.99 41.25
N ALA A 176 48.52 16.42 40.92
CA ALA A 176 48.10 17.65 40.27
C ALA A 176 48.16 17.72 38.73
N THR A 177 46.97 17.76 38.09
CA THR A 177 46.41 18.89 37.32
C THR A 177 45.16 18.35 36.60
N GLU A 178 43.97 18.48 37.16
CA GLU A 178 43.05 19.62 36.97
C GLU A 178 42.56 19.77 35.50
N VAL A 179 41.31 19.34 35.28
CA VAL A 179 40.26 20.02 34.48
C VAL A 179 40.68 20.61 33.13
N VAL A 180 40.35 19.96 31.99
CA VAL A 180 39.73 20.56 30.78
C VAL A 180 39.39 19.42 29.80
N SER A 181 38.11 19.06 29.67
CA SER A 181 37.55 18.50 28.41
C SER A 181 36.01 18.45 28.39
N GLU A 182 35.34 18.80 29.48
CA GLU A 182 33.89 18.99 29.51
C GLU A 182 33.50 20.42 29.07
N VAL A 183 33.81 20.82 27.82
CA VAL A 183 33.11 21.90 27.10
C VAL A 183 33.36 21.74 25.59
N THR A 184 32.78 20.74 24.92
CA THR A 184 32.63 20.73 23.43
C THR A 184 31.42 19.91 22.97
N GLU A 185 30.31 19.95 23.71
CA GLU A 185 29.06 19.30 23.26
C GLU A 185 27.84 20.18 23.52
N GLU A 186 27.97 21.49 23.24
CA GLU A 186 26.83 22.43 23.27
C GLU A 186 26.92 23.49 22.17
N VAL A 187 27.25 23.12 20.92
CA VAL A 187 27.00 24.00 19.75
C VAL A 187 26.80 23.15 18.49
N ALA A 188 25.72 22.39 18.38
CA ALA A 188 25.35 21.72 17.12
C ALA A 188 23.86 21.37 17.03
N THR A 189 22.97 22.24 17.50
CA THR A 189 21.52 22.12 17.27
C THR A 189 20.90 23.50 17.06
N GLU A 190 21.40 24.27 16.09
CA GLU A 190 20.69 25.47 15.62
C GLU A 190 21.11 25.88 14.19
N GLU A 191 20.73 25.07 13.19
CA GLU A 191 20.66 25.39 11.75
C GLU A 191 20.14 24.09 11.11
N VAL A 192 18.90 23.94 10.63
CA VAL A 192 18.31 24.57 9.46
C VAL A 192 16.79 24.41 9.57
N VAL A 193 16.07 25.48 9.96
CA VAL A 193 14.63 25.62 9.76
C VAL A 193 14.40 26.97 9.10
N ALA A 194 14.62 27.02 7.79
CA ALA A 194 14.18 28.12 6.93
C ALA A 194 14.29 27.66 5.47
N GLU A 195 13.22 27.09 4.91
CA GLU A 195 12.75 27.40 3.54
C GLU A 195 11.40 26.69 3.29
N VAL A 196 10.31 27.33 3.71
CA VAL A 196 8.98 27.16 3.11
C VAL A 196 8.56 28.56 2.74
N THR A 197 8.39 28.85 1.44
CA THR A 197 7.26 29.54 0.80
C THR A 197 7.74 30.24 -0.48
N GLU A 198 7.53 29.64 -1.65
CA GLU A 198 7.04 30.41 -2.81
C GLU A 198 6.11 29.53 -3.65
N GLU A 199 4.83 29.66 -3.33
CA GLU A 199 3.70 29.30 -4.17
C GLU A 199 3.45 30.47 -5.13
N ALA A 200 3.67 30.26 -6.42
CA ALA A 200 3.18 31.16 -7.47
C ALA A 200 2.00 30.48 -8.18
N ALA A 201 0.80 30.91 -7.82
CA ALA A 201 -0.46 30.66 -8.52
C ALA A 201 -0.62 31.67 -9.70
N PRO A 202 -1.59 31.46 -10.61
CA PRO A 202 -1.47 31.74 -12.03
C PRO A 202 -1.98 33.12 -12.46
N ALA A 203 -1.53 33.59 -13.63
CA ALA A 203 -2.14 34.70 -14.34
C ALA A 203 -3.29 34.21 -15.24
N GLU A 204 -4.51 34.67 -14.95
CA GLU A 204 -5.56 34.90 -15.95
C GLU A 204 -5.29 36.25 -16.64
N GLU A 205 -5.44 36.31 -17.98
CA GLU A 205 -6.27 37.34 -18.63
C GLU A 205 -6.57 36.99 -20.11
N THR A 206 -7.87 36.82 -20.36
CA THR A 206 -8.67 37.37 -21.49
C THR A 206 -8.44 36.94 -22.96
N SER A 207 -9.49 36.28 -23.48
CA SER A 207 -10.22 36.53 -24.74
C SER A 207 -9.48 36.57 -26.09
N GLU A 208 -9.87 35.68 -27.01
CA GLU A 208 -10.63 36.09 -28.20
C GLU A 208 -11.28 34.92 -28.94
N GLU A 209 -12.55 35.15 -29.22
CA GLU A 209 -13.47 34.44 -30.10
C GLU A 209 -13.43 35.17 -31.44
N ASN A 210 -13.05 34.51 -32.55
CA ASN A 210 -13.70 34.57 -33.88
C ASN A 210 -12.84 34.03 -35.04
N ALA A 211 -13.55 33.42 -35.99
CA ALA A 211 -13.19 33.06 -37.37
C ALA A 211 -12.41 31.76 -37.62
#